data_AF-W7X0N5-F1
#
_entry.id   AF-W7X0N5-F1
#
_cell.length_a   1.000
_cell.length_b   1.000
_cell.length_c   1.000
_cell.angle_alpha   90.00
_cell.angle_beta   90.00
_cell.angle_gamma   90.00
#
_symmetry.space_group_name_H-M   'P 1'
#
loop_
_entity.id
_entity.type
_entity.pdbx_description
1 polymer ?
#
loop_
_entity_poly.entity_id
_entity_poly.type
_entity_poly.pdbx_seq_one_letter_code
_entity_poly.pdbx_strand_id
1 'polypeptide(L)'
;MKQQKNKYNNLEDFLSSPLLSHTILDIDLSESLINEELVYDLGCALEKCSQLSSLELYLFNNCIGDKGTAYLGSSLEKCINLQSLTLYLGNNLIGDEGAINLGTSFEYCSNLQNLVLFIKWNEISADGALQLVDSLSNCANLQTLILDLQGNYHAYRSQFKFRTRILKAQRLVMKKIYA
;
A
#
# COMPACT_ATOMS: atom_id res chain seq x y z
N MET A 1 -28.42 -5.97 -2.19
CA MET A 1 -27.73 -6.78 -1.17
C MET A 1 -26.60 -5.94 -0.60
N LYS A 2 -26.44 -5.86 0.73
CA LYS A 2 -25.22 -5.27 1.31
C LYS A 2 -24.05 -6.19 0.94
N GLN A 3 -23.00 -5.67 0.30
CA GLN A 3 -21.78 -6.45 0.07
C GLN A 3 -21.22 -6.87 1.44
N GLN A 4 -20.92 -8.16 1.60
CA GLN A 4 -20.35 -8.70 2.84
C GLN A 4 -18.85 -8.46 2.85
N LYS A 5 -18.33 -7.88 3.93
CA LYS A 5 -16.90 -7.71 4.17
C LYS A 5 -16.35 -9.00 4.78
N ASN A 6 -15.46 -9.68 4.06
CA ASN A 6 -14.77 -10.88 4.54
C ASN A 6 -13.52 -10.48 5.33
N LYS A 7 -13.29 -11.17 6.45
CA LYS A 7 -12.20 -10.86 7.37
C LYS A 7 -11.30 -12.06 7.60
N TYR A 8 -10.00 -11.85 7.59
CA TYR A 8 -8.99 -12.87 7.87
C TYR A 8 -7.93 -12.28 8.80
N ASN A 9 -7.58 -13.02 9.85
CA ASN A 9 -6.48 -12.70 10.76
C ASN A 9 -5.35 -13.74 10.72
N ASN A 10 -5.40 -14.60 9.70
CA ASN A 10 -4.49 -15.69 9.46
C ASN A 10 -4.35 -15.86 7.95
N LEU A 11 -3.11 -16.01 7.46
CA LEU A 11 -2.82 -16.11 6.04
C LEU A 11 -3.40 -17.42 5.45
N GLU A 12 -3.24 -18.54 6.14
CA GLU A 12 -3.71 -19.86 5.69
C GLU A 12 -5.25 -19.89 5.53
N ASP A 13 -5.98 -19.25 6.43
CA ASP A 13 -7.43 -19.10 6.32
C ASP A 13 -7.81 -18.29 5.07
N PHE A 14 -7.09 -17.21 4.76
CA PHE A 14 -7.31 -16.46 3.52
C PHE A 14 -6.95 -17.30 2.28
N LEU A 15 -5.81 -18.00 2.29
CA LEU A 15 -5.35 -18.81 1.15
C LEU A 15 -6.31 -19.98 0.83
N SER A 16 -6.96 -20.53 1.85
CA SER A 16 -7.95 -21.62 1.73
C SER A 16 -9.38 -21.16 1.46
N SER A 17 -9.63 -19.85 1.48
CA SER A 17 -10.95 -19.25 1.29
C SER A 17 -11.41 -19.26 -0.18
N PRO A 18 -12.71 -19.02 -0.47
CA PRO A 18 -13.21 -18.94 -1.85
C PRO A 18 -12.78 -17.63 -2.55
N LEU A 19 -11.50 -17.53 -2.94
CA LEU A 19 -10.82 -16.33 -3.46
C LEU A 19 -11.64 -15.56 -4.52
N LEU A 20 -12.24 -16.26 -5.49
CA LEU A 20 -13.01 -15.66 -6.58
C LEU A 20 -14.27 -14.89 -6.13
N SER A 21 -14.78 -15.16 -4.93
CA SER A 21 -16.01 -14.56 -4.40
C SER A 21 -15.80 -13.26 -3.64
N HIS A 22 -14.54 -12.92 -3.32
CA HIS A 22 -14.24 -11.76 -2.48
C HIS A 22 -14.39 -10.45 -3.24
N THR A 23 -15.22 -9.57 -2.68
CA THR A 23 -15.47 -8.22 -3.20
C THR A 23 -14.98 -7.13 -2.25
N ILE A 24 -15.02 -7.38 -0.94
CA ILE A 24 -14.51 -6.51 0.11
C ILE A 24 -13.72 -7.37 1.10
N LEU A 25 -12.42 -7.10 1.23
CA LEU A 25 -11.51 -7.82 2.11
C LEU A 25 -10.95 -6.93 3.21
N ASP A 26 -10.75 -7.53 4.37
CA ASP A 26 -10.03 -6.99 5.52
C ASP A 26 -9.16 -8.09 6.10
N ILE A 27 -7.87 -7.97 5.83
CA ILE A 27 -6.86 -8.97 6.14
C ILE A 27 -5.90 -8.33 7.13
N ASP A 28 -5.89 -8.82 8.36
CA ASP A 28 -4.95 -8.38 9.39
C ASP A 28 -3.91 -9.47 9.65
N LEU A 29 -2.71 -9.25 9.14
CA LEU A 29 -1.53 -10.10 9.32
C LEU A 29 -0.43 -9.31 10.03
N SER A 30 -0.80 -8.33 10.84
CA SER A 30 0.16 -7.60 11.67
C SER A 30 0.81 -8.56 12.68
N GLU A 31 2.08 -8.34 12.99
CA GLU A 31 2.82 -9.15 13.98
C GLU A 31 2.82 -10.67 13.68
N SER A 32 2.69 -11.05 12.42
CA SER A 32 2.51 -12.45 11.98
C SER A 32 3.77 -13.07 11.36
N LEU A 33 4.93 -12.41 11.52
CA LEU A 33 6.21 -12.82 10.96
C LEU A 33 6.18 -12.98 9.42
N ILE A 34 5.34 -12.17 8.76
CA ILE A 34 5.24 -12.16 7.30
C ILE A 34 6.57 -11.68 6.71
N ASN A 35 7.19 -12.53 5.90
CA ASN A 35 8.40 -12.22 5.14
C ASN A 35 8.06 -12.08 3.65
N GLU A 36 9.06 -11.83 2.81
CA GLU A 36 8.86 -11.62 1.36
C GLU A 36 8.24 -12.81 0.62
N GLU A 37 8.48 -14.04 1.10
CA GLU A 37 7.89 -15.27 0.53
C GLU A 37 6.40 -15.36 0.85
N LEU A 38 6.01 -15.06 2.10
CA LEU A 38 4.61 -15.04 2.49
C LEU A 38 3.83 -13.88 1.84
N VAL A 39 4.49 -12.75 1.56
CA VAL A 39 3.91 -11.68 0.74
C VAL A 39 3.67 -12.15 -0.71
N TYR A 40 4.56 -12.98 -1.26
CA TYR A 40 4.36 -13.56 -2.59
C TYR A 40 3.11 -14.46 -2.63
N ASP A 41 2.93 -15.33 -1.63
CA ASP A 41 1.73 -16.18 -1.52
C ASP A 41 0.45 -15.35 -1.36
N LEU A 42 0.48 -14.35 -0.48
CA LEU A 42 -0.60 -13.39 -0.29
C LEU A 42 -0.95 -12.68 -1.61
N GLY A 43 0.07 -12.19 -2.32
CA GLY A 43 -0.08 -11.54 -3.63
C GLY A 43 -0.75 -12.48 -4.63
N CYS A 44 -0.23 -13.69 -4.79
CA CYS A 44 -0.80 -14.72 -5.66
C CYS A 44 -2.28 -15.05 -5.36
N ALA A 45 -2.69 -14.96 -4.10
CA ALA A 45 -4.10 -15.13 -3.71
C ALA A 45 -4.95 -13.89 -4.00
N LEU A 46 -4.43 -12.69 -3.76
CA LEU A 46 -5.09 -11.42 -4.12
C LEU A 46 -5.34 -11.32 -5.64
N GLU A 47 -4.41 -11.78 -6.47
CA GLU A 47 -4.58 -11.82 -7.93
C GLU A 47 -5.81 -12.64 -8.37
N LYS A 48 -6.16 -13.67 -7.60
CA LYS A 48 -7.34 -14.52 -7.86
C LYS A 48 -8.63 -13.86 -7.42
N CYS A 49 -8.59 -12.80 -6.61
CA CYS A 49 -9.76 -12.06 -6.15
C CYS A 49 -10.27 -11.09 -7.25
N SER A 50 -10.69 -11.65 -8.39
CA SER A 50 -11.05 -10.88 -9.60
C SER A 50 -12.19 -9.86 -9.42
N GLN A 51 -13.01 -10.01 -8.38
CA GLN A 51 -14.13 -9.12 -8.05
C GLN A 51 -13.79 -8.13 -6.92
N LEU A 52 -12.53 -8.10 -6.47
CA LEU A 52 -12.10 -7.27 -5.33
C LEU A 52 -12.23 -5.79 -5.69
N SER A 53 -13.08 -5.11 -4.93
CA SER A 53 -13.38 -3.67 -5.08
C SER A 53 -12.83 -2.84 -3.92
N SER A 54 -12.65 -3.45 -2.74
CA SER A 54 -12.06 -2.81 -1.58
C SER A 54 -11.18 -3.77 -0.79
N LEU A 55 -9.99 -3.30 -0.42
CA LEU A 55 -9.04 -4.05 0.40
C LEU A 55 -8.54 -3.18 1.55
N GLU A 56 -8.66 -3.70 2.76
CA GLU A 56 -7.89 -3.26 3.92
C GLU A 56 -6.87 -4.36 4.24
N LEU A 57 -5.59 -4.04 4.16
CA LEU A 57 -4.50 -4.99 4.40
C LEU A 57 -3.57 -4.42 5.47
N TYR A 58 -3.53 -5.10 6.61
CA TYR A 58 -2.69 -4.74 7.74
C TYR A 58 -1.50 -5.71 7.81
N LEU A 59 -0.31 -5.14 7.67
CA LEU A 59 0.98 -5.86 7.64
C LEU A 59 1.98 -5.17 8.59
N PHE A 60 1.48 -4.52 9.65
CA PHE A 60 2.33 -3.80 10.60
C PHE A 60 3.26 -4.75 11.37
N ASN A 61 4.49 -4.33 11.65
CA ASN A 61 5.45 -5.11 12.45
C ASN A 61 5.73 -6.51 11.88
N ASN A 62 6.26 -6.55 10.65
CA ASN A 62 6.63 -7.77 9.93
C ASN A 62 8.04 -7.63 9.33
N CYS A 63 8.46 -8.59 8.51
CA CYS A 63 9.79 -8.64 7.88
C CYS A 63 9.72 -8.36 6.37
N ILE A 64 8.90 -7.39 5.97
CA ILE A 64 8.70 -7.05 4.56
C ILE A 64 9.79 -6.07 4.11
N GLY A 65 10.59 -6.48 3.12
CA GLY A 65 11.56 -5.62 2.43
C GLY A 65 11.07 -5.14 1.07
N ASP A 66 11.97 -4.50 0.32
CA ASP A 66 11.69 -3.93 -0.99
C ASP A 66 11.12 -4.96 -1.97
N LYS A 67 11.67 -6.18 -1.98
CA LYS A 67 11.20 -7.26 -2.85
C LYS A 67 9.76 -7.70 -2.51
N GLY A 68 9.43 -7.78 -1.22
CA GLY A 68 8.07 -8.07 -0.78
C GLY A 68 7.09 -7.00 -1.25
N THR A 69 7.44 -5.73 -1.12
CA THR A 69 6.58 -4.63 -1.60
C THR A 69 6.43 -4.59 -3.12
N ALA A 70 7.49 -4.93 -3.87
CA ALA A 70 7.44 -5.04 -5.32
C ALA A 70 6.46 -6.13 -5.77
N TYR A 71 6.49 -7.31 -5.12
CA TYR A 71 5.52 -8.37 -5.39
C TYR A 71 4.10 -7.93 -5.05
N LEU A 72 3.89 -7.37 -3.85
CA LEU A 72 2.58 -6.89 -3.44
C LEU A 72 2.01 -5.86 -4.42
N GLY A 73 2.82 -4.88 -4.84
CA GLY A 73 2.46 -3.90 -5.86
C GLY A 73 2.01 -4.57 -7.15
N SER A 74 2.85 -5.44 -7.72
CA SER A 74 2.56 -6.14 -8.99
C SER A 74 1.29 -7.01 -8.93
N SER A 75 0.97 -7.61 -7.78
CA SER A 75 -0.26 -8.38 -7.60
C SER A 75 -1.50 -7.48 -7.49
N LEU A 76 -1.39 -6.32 -6.85
CA LEU A 76 -2.49 -5.36 -6.73
C LEU A 76 -2.82 -4.69 -8.08
N GLU A 77 -1.86 -4.54 -8.99
CA GLU A 77 -2.11 -4.09 -10.37
C GLU A 77 -3.14 -4.98 -11.10
N LYS A 78 -3.13 -6.28 -10.81
CA LYS A 78 -4.05 -7.26 -11.41
C LYS A 78 -5.44 -7.23 -10.79
N CYS A 79 -5.63 -6.54 -9.67
CA CYS A 79 -6.93 -6.32 -9.05
C CYS A 79 -7.68 -5.20 -9.79
N ILE A 80 -8.07 -5.46 -11.04
CA ILE A 80 -8.60 -4.44 -11.98
C ILE A 80 -9.86 -3.72 -11.49
N ASN A 81 -10.61 -4.30 -10.55
CA ASN A 81 -11.83 -3.71 -9.98
C ASN A 81 -11.59 -2.93 -8.69
N LEU A 82 -10.35 -2.85 -8.20
CA LEU A 82 -10.00 -2.24 -6.92
C LEU A 82 -10.21 -0.72 -6.96
N GLN A 83 -11.12 -0.24 -6.12
CA GLN A 83 -11.48 1.18 -6.02
C GLN A 83 -11.01 1.82 -4.71
N SER A 84 -10.87 1.02 -3.66
CA SER A 84 -10.42 1.47 -2.34
C SER A 84 -9.35 0.55 -1.79
N LEU A 85 -8.19 1.11 -1.48
CA LEU A 85 -7.06 0.41 -0.87
C LEU A 85 -6.64 1.12 0.40
N THR A 86 -6.61 0.37 1.50
CA THR A 86 -5.95 0.77 2.73
C THR A 86 -4.85 -0.22 3.05
N LEU A 87 -3.62 0.26 3.17
CA LEU A 87 -2.43 -0.56 3.34
C LEU A 87 -1.60 -0.05 4.53
N TYR A 88 -1.46 -0.88 5.56
CA TYR A 88 -0.59 -0.61 6.72
C TYR A 88 0.67 -1.45 6.60
N LEU A 89 1.80 -0.80 6.30
CA LEU A 89 3.12 -1.39 6.15
C LEU A 89 4.13 -0.86 7.18
N GLY A 90 3.65 -0.26 8.26
CA GLY A 90 4.54 0.36 9.23
C GLY A 90 5.40 -0.66 10.01
N ASN A 91 6.57 -0.24 10.49
CA ASN A 91 7.52 -1.09 11.21
C ASN A 91 7.92 -2.34 10.41
N ASN A 92 8.44 -2.14 9.21
CA ASN A 92 9.00 -3.18 8.33
C ASN A 92 10.42 -2.76 7.91
N LEU A 93 10.97 -3.40 6.87
CA LEU A 93 12.33 -3.17 6.36
C LEU A 93 12.30 -2.52 4.96
N ILE A 94 11.31 -1.65 4.71
CA ILE A 94 11.08 -1.08 3.37
C ILE A 94 12.04 0.11 3.16
N GLY A 95 12.83 0.05 2.11
CA GLY A 95 13.71 1.12 1.67
C GLY A 95 13.10 1.98 0.56
N ASP A 96 13.97 2.75 -0.10
CA ASP A 96 13.58 3.62 -1.20
C ASP A 96 12.98 2.85 -2.38
N GLU A 97 13.58 1.71 -2.76
CA GLU A 97 13.12 0.94 -3.91
C GLU A 97 11.71 0.38 -3.68
N GLY A 98 11.43 -0.13 -2.48
CA GLY A 98 10.11 -0.67 -2.15
C GLY A 98 9.02 0.41 -2.15
N ALA A 99 9.34 1.59 -1.60
CA ALA A 99 8.44 2.74 -1.67
C ALA A 99 8.16 3.17 -3.12
N ILE A 100 9.20 3.26 -3.96
CA ILE A 100 9.07 3.64 -5.37
C ILE A 100 8.25 2.61 -6.15
N ASN A 101 8.51 1.32 -5.92
CA ASN A 101 7.78 0.23 -6.57
C ASN A 101 6.29 0.27 -6.23
N LEU A 102 5.92 0.45 -4.95
CA LEU A 102 4.51 0.61 -4.56
C LEU A 102 3.85 1.80 -5.28
N GLY A 103 4.52 2.96 -5.29
CA GLY A 103 4.00 4.16 -5.95
C GLY A 103 3.77 3.93 -7.45
N THR A 104 4.72 3.28 -8.11
CA THR A 104 4.66 2.97 -9.55
C THR A 104 3.58 1.93 -9.86
N SER A 105 3.45 0.89 -9.05
CA SER A 105 2.38 -0.11 -9.22
C SER A 105 0.98 0.50 -9.11
N PHE A 106 0.78 1.44 -8.18
CA PHE A 106 -0.52 2.08 -8.04
C PHE A 106 -0.90 2.99 -9.22
N GLU A 107 0.05 3.42 -10.05
CA GLU A 107 -0.25 4.08 -11.33
C GLU A 107 -1.09 3.18 -12.25
N TYR A 108 -0.84 1.87 -12.23
CA TYR A 108 -1.54 0.88 -13.05
C TYR A 108 -2.85 0.38 -12.42
N CYS A 109 -3.15 0.72 -11.17
CA CYS A 109 -4.45 0.49 -10.54
C CYS A 109 -5.50 1.48 -11.08
N SER A 110 -5.89 1.31 -12.34
CA SER A 110 -6.67 2.29 -13.10
C SER A 110 -8.02 2.67 -12.47
N ASN A 111 -8.64 1.84 -11.65
CA ASN A 111 -9.91 2.14 -10.98
C ASN A 111 -9.76 2.66 -9.54
N LEU A 112 -8.53 2.78 -9.03
CA LEU A 112 -8.26 3.17 -7.65
C LEU A 112 -8.61 4.64 -7.41
N GLN A 113 -9.59 4.89 -6.56
CA GLN A 113 -10.09 6.23 -6.21
C GLN A 113 -9.68 6.65 -4.81
N ASN A 114 -9.53 5.70 -3.89
CA ASN A 114 -9.17 5.97 -2.50
C ASN A 114 -7.94 5.15 -2.11
N LEU A 115 -6.88 5.84 -1.73
CA LEU A 115 -5.65 5.22 -1.21
C LEU A 115 -5.34 5.76 0.18
N VAL A 116 -5.23 4.85 1.15
CA VAL A 116 -4.64 5.10 2.47
C VAL A 116 -3.40 4.24 2.58
N LEU A 117 -2.22 4.88 2.60
CA LEU A 117 -0.93 4.22 2.68
C LEU A 117 -0.21 4.66 3.95
N PHE A 118 -0.06 3.75 4.89
CA PHE A 118 0.67 3.98 6.14
C PHE A 118 1.95 3.16 6.14
N ILE A 119 3.08 3.80 5.84
CA ILE A 119 4.40 3.17 5.67
C ILE A 119 5.43 3.76 6.66
N LYS A 120 4.94 4.23 7.81
CA LYS A 120 5.74 4.78 8.92
C LYS A 120 6.77 3.79 9.47
N TRP A 121 7.85 4.30 10.08
CA TRP A 121 8.89 3.48 10.72
C TRP A 121 9.44 2.40 9.76
N ASN A 122 9.93 2.82 8.62
CA ASN A 122 10.69 2.01 7.66
C ASN A 122 12.03 2.72 7.37
N GLU A 123 12.77 2.25 6.37
CA GLU A 123 14.10 2.76 5.99
C GLU A 123 14.05 3.68 4.76
N ILE A 124 12.92 4.37 4.54
CA ILE A 124 12.71 5.23 3.37
C ILE A 124 13.44 6.55 3.56
N SER A 125 14.31 6.92 2.62
CA SER A 125 14.97 8.22 2.57
C SER A 125 14.03 9.32 2.06
N ALA A 126 14.41 10.58 2.26
CA ALA A 126 13.61 11.69 1.77
C ALA A 126 13.48 11.69 0.24
N ASP A 127 14.46 11.15 -0.49
CA ASP A 127 14.42 11.06 -1.94
C ASP A 127 13.52 9.92 -2.41
N GLY A 128 13.54 8.76 -1.75
CA GLY A 128 12.58 7.67 -2.03
C GLY A 128 11.14 8.10 -1.74
N ALA A 129 10.93 8.87 -0.68
CA ALA A 129 9.62 9.43 -0.36
C ALA A 129 9.10 10.45 -1.37
N LEU A 130 9.98 11.32 -1.88
CA LEU A 130 9.63 12.24 -2.96
C LEU A 130 9.21 11.46 -4.21
N GLN A 131 9.96 10.43 -4.57
CA GLN A 131 9.65 9.59 -5.72
C GLN A 131 8.34 8.82 -5.54
N LEU A 132 8.06 8.26 -4.36
CA LEU A 132 6.76 7.68 -4.03
C LEU A 132 5.62 8.70 -4.25
N VAL A 133 5.78 9.92 -3.74
CA VAL A 133 4.77 10.99 -3.91
C VAL A 133 4.61 11.39 -5.38
N ASP A 134 5.71 11.47 -6.12
CA ASP A 134 5.72 11.79 -7.55
C ASP A 134 5.00 10.67 -8.35
N SER A 135 5.28 9.39 -8.10
CA SER A 135 4.55 8.27 -8.73
C SER A 135 3.06 8.27 -8.38
N LEU A 136 2.70 8.51 -7.10
CA LEU A 136 1.31 8.64 -6.66
C LEU A 136 0.60 9.87 -7.27
N SER A 137 1.33 10.83 -7.84
CA SER A 137 0.74 11.96 -8.57
C SER A 137 0.28 11.58 -9.98
N ASN A 138 0.77 10.47 -10.54
CA ASN A 138 0.36 9.94 -11.84
C ASN A 138 -0.91 9.07 -11.78
N CYS A 139 -1.39 8.72 -10.58
CA CYS A 139 -2.62 7.96 -10.39
C CYS A 139 -3.85 8.77 -10.86
N ALA A 140 -4.25 8.58 -12.13
CA ALA A 140 -5.19 9.47 -12.82
C ALA A 140 -6.59 9.56 -12.18
N ASN A 141 -7.05 8.49 -11.52
CA ASN A 141 -8.40 8.41 -10.95
C ASN A 141 -8.43 8.58 -9.43
N LEU A 142 -7.29 8.87 -8.80
CA LEU A 142 -7.19 8.98 -7.35
C LEU A 142 -7.86 10.27 -6.85
N GLN A 143 -8.91 10.13 -6.05
CA GLN A 143 -9.71 11.23 -5.48
C GLN A 143 -9.34 11.54 -4.03
N THR A 144 -8.90 10.51 -3.29
CA THR A 144 -8.46 10.63 -1.91
C THR A 144 -7.11 9.95 -1.74
N LEU A 145 -6.15 10.68 -1.16
CA LEU A 145 -4.88 10.10 -0.71
C LEU A 145 -4.67 10.45 0.77
N ILE A 146 -4.42 9.43 1.58
CA ILE A 146 -3.84 9.58 2.91
C ILE A 146 -2.50 8.86 2.89
N LEU A 147 -1.42 9.57 3.18
CA LEU A 147 -0.07 9.01 3.22
C LEU A 147 0.57 9.34 4.56
N ASP A 148 1.03 8.34 5.30
CA ASP A 148 1.82 8.51 6.52
C ASP A 148 3.20 7.89 6.36
N LEU A 149 4.21 8.76 6.41
CA LEU A 149 5.62 8.45 6.25
C LEU A 149 6.42 8.72 7.54
N GLN A 150 5.75 9.00 8.66
CA GLN A 150 6.42 9.36 9.91
C GLN A 150 7.49 8.33 10.31
N GLY A 151 8.62 8.82 10.83
CA GLY A 151 9.68 7.96 11.35
C GLY A 151 10.51 7.20 10.30
N ASN A 152 10.46 7.61 9.03
CA ASN A 152 11.37 7.11 7.98
C ASN A 152 12.67 7.93 7.86
N TYR A 153 12.64 9.24 8.15
CA TYR A 153 13.80 10.13 7.94
C TYR A 153 14.39 10.63 9.26
N HIS A 154 15.66 10.32 9.53
CA HIS A 154 16.37 10.78 10.73
C HIS A 154 17.08 12.14 10.59
N ALA A 155 17.08 12.77 9.40
CA ALA A 155 17.80 14.02 9.15
C ALA A 155 16.87 15.25 9.04
N TYR A 156 17.05 16.23 9.92
CA TYR A 156 16.23 17.45 10.03
C TYR A 156 16.17 18.33 8.77
N ARG A 157 17.21 18.33 7.92
CA ARG A 157 17.31 19.24 6.75
C ARG A 157 16.49 18.78 5.54
N SER A 158 16.25 17.48 5.38
CA SER A 158 15.45 16.95 4.27
C SER A 158 13.95 17.22 4.45
N GLN A 159 13.48 17.38 5.69
CA GLN A 159 12.07 17.62 6.02
C GLN A 159 11.49 18.91 5.42
N PHE A 160 12.28 19.99 5.29
CA PHE A 160 11.75 21.28 4.82
C PHE A 160 11.51 21.30 3.29
N LYS A 161 12.48 20.81 2.51
CA LYS A 161 12.32 20.66 1.04
C LYS A 161 11.21 19.66 0.72
N PHE A 162 11.14 18.57 1.48
CA PHE A 162 10.10 17.55 1.37
C PHE A 162 8.70 18.11 1.58
N ARG A 163 8.47 18.83 2.70
CA ARG A 163 7.19 19.52 2.96
C ARG A 163 6.79 20.46 1.82
N THR A 164 7.70 21.27 1.30
CA THR A 164 7.37 22.20 0.21
C THR A 164 6.98 21.52 -1.12
N ARG A 165 7.56 20.36 -1.46
CA ARG A 165 7.21 19.62 -2.68
C ARG A 165 5.89 18.85 -2.50
N ILE A 166 5.67 18.25 -1.32
CA ILE A 166 4.40 17.61 -0.96
C ILE A 166 3.23 18.59 -1.01
N LEU A 167 3.35 19.79 -0.44
CA LEU A 167 2.28 20.80 -0.45
C LEU A 167 1.90 21.25 -1.88
N LYS A 168 2.82 21.16 -2.85
CA LYS A 168 2.52 21.41 -4.27
C LYS A 168 1.76 20.24 -4.90
N ALA A 169 2.12 18.99 -4.58
CA ALA A 169 1.40 17.79 -5.03
C ALA A 169 -0.01 17.67 -4.41
N GLN A 170 -0.24 18.23 -3.21
CA GLN A 170 -1.54 18.29 -2.55
C GLN A 170 -2.59 19.15 -3.27
N ARG A 171 -2.21 20.06 -4.18
CA ARG A 171 -3.18 20.93 -4.87
C ARG A 171 -4.06 20.22 -5.90
N LEU A 172 -3.80 18.94 -6.19
CA LEU A 172 -4.47 18.21 -7.29
C LEU A 172 -5.50 17.16 -6.83
N VAL A 173 -5.54 16.79 -5.54
CA VAL A 173 -6.43 15.77 -4.94
C VAL A 173 -6.59 16.10 -3.44
N MET A 174 -7.66 15.70 -2.74
CA MET A 174 -7.76 15.87 -1.27
C MET A 174 -6.74 14.99 -0.53
N LYS A 175 -5.45 15.38 -0.56
CA LYS A 175 -4.31 14.60 -0.05
C LYS A 175 -3.93 15.06 1.37
N LYS A 176 -4.04 14.18 2.37
CA LYS A 176 -3.43 14.38 3.71
C LYS A 176 -2.11 13.62 3.75
N ILE A 177 -1.00 14.32 3.95
CA ILE A 177 0.32 13.70 4.02
C ILE A 177 0.94 14.03 5.38
N TYR A 178 1.24 13.00 6.16
CA TYR A 178 1.93 13.08 7.44
C TYR A 178 3.37 12.62 7.22
N ALA A 179 4.32 13.48 7.61
CA ALA A 179 5.74 13.36 7.31
C ALA A 179 6.55 14.05 8.40
#